data_AF-A0A8S7KE53-F1
#
_entry.id   AF-A0A8S7KE53-F1
#
_cell.length_a   1.000
_cell.length_b   1.000
_cell.length_c   1.000
_cell.angle_alpha   90.00
_cell.angle_beta   90.00
_cell.angle_gamma   90.00
#
_symmetry.space_group_name_H-M   'P 1'
#
loop_
_entity.id
_entity.type
_entity.pdbx_description
1 polymer ?
#
loop_
_entity_poly.entity_id
_entity_poly.type
_entity_poly.pdbx_seq_one_letter_code
_entity_poly.pdbx_strand_id
1 'polypeptide(L)'
;VSRVLTMLRLTGWLSLCKRVRDEKGRVRGNIYALHDEPLTCCDAEKFDPRYLDMVLDTVSRSRNKTIRHTASEVLSDIKNEPGMRHYHSHITLFESRMGAAQTPGQLAARQRVNPMVNENTGRESGSDSVHTPAPVVQVTELSAPLTELSEKQEMS
;
A
#
# COMPACT_ATOMS: atom_id res chain seq x y z
N VAL A 1 -2.22 17.63 7.78
CA VAL A 1 -3.62 17.29 8.17
C VAL A 1 -3.62 16.88 9.62
N SER A 2 -4.65 17.23 10.39
CA SER A 2 -4.77 16.84 11.81
C SER A 2 -4.82 15.31 11.94
N ARG A 3 -4.07 14.77 12.90
CA ARG A 3 -4.02 13.33 13.21
C ARG A 3 -5.41 12.79 13.59
N VAL A 4 -6.16 13.56 14.37
CA VAL A 4 -7.52 13.22 14.80
C VAL A 4 -8.47 13.14 13.61
N LEU A 5 -8.42 14.12 12.70
CA LEU A 5 -9.26 14.10 11.48
C LEU A 5 -8.93 12.91 10.57
N THR A 6 -7.65 12.54 10.45
CA THR A 6 -7.27 11.34 9.71
C THR A 6 -7.82 10.09 10.38
N MET A 7 -7.68 9.95 11.69
CA MET A 7 -8.18 8.77 12.41
C MET A 7 -9.71 8.63 12.30
N LEU A 8 -10.46 9.72 12.50
CA LEU A 8 -11.92 9.73 12.36
C LEU A 8 -12.37 9.36 10.95
N ARG A 9 -11.62 9.79 9.93
CA ARG A 9 -11.90 9.40 8.54
C ARG A 9 -11.60 7.93 8.28
N LEU A 10 -10.47 7.41 8.78
CA LEU A 10 -10.13 5.98 8.63
C LEU A 10 -11.18 5.08 9.29
N THR A 11 -11.63 5.45 10.48
CA THR A 11 -12.58 4.69 11.31
C THR A 11 -14.05 4.93 10.96
N GLY A 12 -14.34 5.65 9.87
CA GLY A 12 -15.71 5.82 9.36
C GLY A 12 -16.58 6.84 10.09
N TRP A 13 -16.09 7.51 11.14
CA TRP A 13 -16.87 8.52 11.88
C TRP A 13 -16.98 9.87 11.17
N LEU A 14 -16.11 10.14 10.19
CA LEU A 14 -16.05 11.42 9.48
C LEU A 14 -15.81 11.21 7.99
N SER A 15 -16.50 11.93 7.11
CA SER A 15 -16.24 11.92 5.65
C SER A 15 -15.89 13.31 5.14
N LEU A 16 -14.89 13.43 4.25
CA LEU A 16 -14.59 14.69 3.56
C LEU A 16 -15.49 14.83 2.33
N CYS A 17 -16.59 15.53 2.50
CA CYS A 17 -17.62 15.66 1.45
C CYS A 17 -17.17 16.60 0.32
N LYS A 18 -16.50 17.71 0.65
CA LYS A 18 -16.12 18.72 -0.35
C LYS A 18 -14.90 19.53 0.08
N ARG A 19 -14.04 19.84 -0.88
CA ARG A 19 -13.02 20.89 -0.75
C ARG A 19 -13.52 22.13 -1.47
N VAL A 20 -13.92 23.14 -0.71
CA VAL A 20 -14.41 24.42 -1.27
C VAL A 20 -13.22 25.19 -1.81
N ARG A 21 -13.32 25.64 -3.06
CA ARG A 21 -12.31 26.48 -3.71
C ARG A 21 -12.90 27.85 -4.03
N ASP A 22 -12.05 28.88 -4.07
CA ASP A 22 -12.43 30.21 -4.58
C ASP A 22 -12.45 30.22 -6.11
N GLU A 23 -12.89 31.33 -6.70
CA GLU A 23 -12.92 31.54 -8.16
C GLU A 23 -11.53 31.41 -8.81
N LYS A 24 -10.47 31.61 -8.02
CA LYS A 24 -9.06 31.46 -8.45
C LYS A 24 -8.55 30.03 -8.26
N GLY A 25 -9.42 29.08 -7.88
CA GLY A 25 -9.09 27.67 -7.70
C GLY A 25 -8.34 27.34 -6.40
N ARG A 26 -8.13 28.29 -5.49
CA ARG A 26 -7.45 28.08 -4.20
C ARG A 26 -8.41 27.44 -3.21
N VAL A 27 -7.93 26.51 -2.38
CA VAL A 27 -8.77 25.85 -1.35
C VAL A 27 -9.09 26.85 -0.25
N ARG A 28 -10.38 27.13 -0.03
CA ARG A 28 -10.89 27.96 1.06
C ARG A 28 -11.17 27.17 2.33
N GLY A 29 -11.53 25.89 2.19
CA GLY A 29 -11.88 25.05 3.33
C GLY A 29 -12.38 23.68 2.93
N ASN A 30 -12.60 22.85 3.95
CA ASN A 30 -13.11 21.49 3.81
C ASN A 30 -14.47 21.39 4.50
N ILE A 31 -15.42 20.73 3.86
CA ILE A 31 -16.72 20.38 4.42
C ILE A 31 -16.66 18.91 4.81
N TYR A 32 -16.93 18.63 6.08
CA TYR A 32 -16.99 17.27 6.60
C TYR A 32 -18.42 16.92 7.03
N ALA A 33 -18.79 15.66 6.84
CA ALA A 33 -19.95 15.05 7.50
C ALA A 33 -19.44 14.25 8.70
N LEU A 34 -20.04 14.50 9.87
CA LEU A 34 -19.91 13.66 11.05
C LEU A 34 -21.07 12.68 11.04
N HIS A 35 -20.78 11.41 11.28
CA HIS A 35 -21.78 10.33 11.23
C HIS A 35 -22.16 9.89 12.63
N ASP A 36 -23.39 9.41 12.77
CA ASP A 36 -23.91 8.88 14.04
C ASP A 36 -23.35 7.49 14.35
N GLU A 37 -22.93 6.76 13.32
CA GLU A 37 -22.32 5.42 13.39
C GLU A 37 -21.12 5.36 12.44
N PRO A 38 -20.12 4.49 12.68
CA PRO A 38 -18.97 4.37 11.80
C PRO A 38 -19.40 3.77 10.45
N LEU A 39 -19.10 4.49 9.37
CA LEU A 39 -19.40 4.02 8.03
C LEU A 39 -18.57 2.79 7.65
N THR A 40 -19.19 1.89 6.89
CA THR A 40 -18.47 0.86 6.15
C THR A 40 -17.53 1.49 5.12
N CYS A 41 -16.48 0.77 4.72
CA CYS A 41 -15.55 1.28 3.70
C CYS A 41 -16.27 1.62 2.37
N CYS A 42 -17.27 0.81 2.00
CA CYS A 42 -18.09 1.03 0.80
C CYS A 42 -18.92 2.32 0.90
N ASP A 43 -19.50 2.62 2.07
CA ASP A 43 -20.26 3.84 2.26
C ASP A 43 -19.35 5.07 2.39
N ALA A 44 -18.22 4.94 3.09
CA ALA A 44 -17.23 6.01 3.22
C ALA A 44 -16.74 6.52 1.85
N GLU A 45 -16.54 5.61 0.89
CA GLU A 45 -16.21 5.93 -0.50
C GLU A 45 -17.29 6.77 -1.19
N LYS A 46 -18.59 6.46 -0.98
CA LYS A 46 -19.70 7.20 -1.59
C LYS A 46 -19.75 8.64 -1.12
N PHE A 47 -19.47 8.89 0.17
CA PHE A 47 -19.44 10.25 0.75
C PHE A 47 -18.15 11.01 0.45
N ASP A 48 -17.05 10.30 0.26
CA ASP A 48 -15.73 10.86 0.05
C ASP A 48 -15.04 10.14 -1.11
N PRO A 49 -15.15 10.66 -2.34
CA PRO A 49 -14.54 10.04 -3.52
C PRO A 49 -13.01 9.90 -3.44
N ARG A 50 -12.38 10.56 -2.46
CA ARG A 50 -10.94 10.51 -2.19
C ARG A 50 -10.61 9.72 -0.93
N TYR A 51 -11.57 8.96 -0.40
CA TYR A 51 -11.38 8.13 0.78
C TYR A 51 -10.25 7.12 0.56
N LEU A 52 -10.28 6.38 -0.55
CA LEU A 52 -9.28 5.38 -0.85
C LEU A 52 -7.89 5.97 -1.11
N ASP A 53 -7.80 7.06 -1.88
CA ASP A 53 -6.55 7.82 -2.00
C ASP A 53 -5.97 8.15 -0.63
N MET A 54 -6.82 8.60 0.30
CA MET A 54 -6.42 8.97 1.64
C MET A 54 -5.96 7.76 2.46
N VAL A 55 -6.62 6.60 2.37
CA VAL A 55 -6.19 5.35 3.01
C VAL A 55 -4.80 4.96 2.48
N LEU A 56 -4.64 4.88 1.16
CA LEU A 56 -3.38 4.50 0.51
C LEU A 56 -2.24 5.46 0.86
N ASP A 57 -2.45 6.77 0.74
CA ASP A 57 -1.48 7.78 1.13
C ASP A 57 -1.10 7.66 2.61
N THR A 58 -2.06 7.33 3.47
CA THR A 58 -1.82 7.17 4.91
C THR A 58 -0.98 5.93 5.20
N VAL A 59 -1.24 4.81 4.52
CA VAL A 59 -0.42 3.59 4.62
C VAL A 59 1.04 3.87 4.23
N SER A 60 1.25 4.57 3.11
CA SER A 60 2.60 4.81 2.57
C SER A 60 3.37 5.92 3.31
N ARG A 61 2.71 7.03 3.66
CA ARG A 61 3.40 8.29 3.99
C ARG A 61 3.21 8.74 5.44
N SER A 62 2.33 8.09 6.21
CA SER A 62 2.11 8.49 7.60
C SER A 62 3.33 8.16 8.47
N ARG A 63 3.82 9.17 9.20
CA ARG A 63 4.88 9.00 10.22
C ARG A 63 4.36 8.41 11.53
N ASN A 64 3.06 8.52 11.79
CA ASN A 64 2.45 8.01 13.01
C ASN A 64 2.14 6.52 12.84
N LYS A 65 2.72 5.67 13.70
CA LYS A 65 2.62 4.21 13.62
C LYS A 65 1.18 3.72 13.79
N THR A 66 0.44 4.26 14.76
CA THR A 66 -0.95 3.88 15.04
C THR A 66 -1.85 4.22 13.85
N ILE A 67 -1.79 5.46 13.35
CA ILE A 67 -2.58 5.87 12.18
C ILE A 67 -2.24 5.02 10.95
N ARG A 68 -0.95 4.73 10.74
CA ARG A 68 -0.51 3.90 9.63
C ARG A 68 -1.02 2.47 9.77
N HIS A 69 -0.95 1.90 10.97
CA HIS A 69 -1.44 0.56 11.27
C HIS A 69 -2.95 0.44 11.03
N THR A 70 -3.75 1.36 11.59
CA THR A 70 -5.19 1.41 11.33
C THR A 70 -5.50 1.55 9.84
N ALA A 71 -4.74 2.38 9.10
CA ALA A 71 -4.90 2.47 7.65
C ALA A 71 -4.57 1.16 6.92
N SER A 72 -3.61 0.37 7.42
CA SER A 72 -3.30 -0.95 6.87
C SER A 72 -4.39 -1.98 7.15
N GLU A 73 -5.01 -1.95 8.33
CA GLU A 73 -6.17 -2.78 8.65
C GLU A 73 -7.34 -2.44 7.75
N VAL A 74 -7.70 -1.16 7.66
CA VAL A 74 -8.76 -0.67 6.76
C VAL A 74 -8.48 -1.05 5.30
N LEU A 75 -7.22 -0.95 4.84
CA LEU A 75 -6.85 -1.38 3.49
C LEU A 75 -7.05 -2.90 3.28
N SER A 76 -6.76 -3.71 4.29
CA SER A 76 -7.04 -5.14 4.26
C SER A 76 -8.55 -5.40 4.18
N ASP A 77 -9.35 -4.69 4.95
CA ASP A 77 -10.81 -4.80 4.93
C ASP A 77 -11.38 -4.45 3.55
N ILE A 78 -10.91 -3.35 2.95
CA ILE A 78 -11.30 -2.94 1.59
C ILE A 78 -11.00 -4.05 0.56
N LYS A 79 -9.86 -4.74 0.67
CA LYS A 79 -9.48 -5.82 -0.27
C LYS A 79 -10.37 -7.06 -0.12
N ASN A 80 -10.93 -7.27 1.07
CA ASN A 80 -11.83 -8.38 1.37
C ASN A 80 -13.30 -8.03 1.13
N GLU A 81 -13.63 -6.74 1.00
CA GLU A 81 -14.99 -6.25 0.85
C GLU A 81 -15.54 -6.50 -0.58
N PRO A 82 -16.56 -7.35 -0.75
CA PRO A 82 -17.09 -7.68 -2.08
C PRO A 82 -17.59 -6.47 -2.87
N GLY A 83 -18.10 -5.45 -2.17
CA GLY A 83 -18.62 -4.22 -2.74
C GLY A 83 -17.55 -3.25 -3.27
N MET A 84 -16.26 -3.51 -3.04
CA MET A 84 -15.15 -2.61 -3.40
C MET A 84 -14.21 -3.17 -4.46
N ARG A 85 -14.63 -4.24 -5.16
CA ARG A 85 -13.84 -4.91 -6.21
C ARG A 85 -13.37 -3.97 -7.33
N HIS A 86 -14.10 -2.89 -7.60
CA HIS A 86 -13.74 -1.88 -8.61
C HIS A 86 -12.42 -1.17 -8.30
N TYR A 87 -11.94 -1.18 -7.06
CA TYR A 87 -10.65 -0.58 -6.69
C TYR A 87 -9.49 -1.55 -6.59
N HIS A 88 -9.71 -2.85 -6.76
CA HIS A 88 -8.62 -3.83 -6.62
C HIS A 88 -7.48 -3.54 -7.59
N SER A 89 -7.79 -3.17 -8.83
CA SER A 89 -6.77 -2.76 -9.82
C SER A 89 -5.95 -1.55 -9.38
N HIS A 90 -6.60 -0.54 -8.78
CA HIS A 90 -5.95 0.65 -8.25
C HIS A 90 -5.03 0.30 -7.06
N ILE A 91 -5.50 -0.54 -6.15
CA ILE A 91 -4.73 -1.02 -5.00
C ILE A 91 -3.52 -1.83 -5.46
N THR A 92 -3.68 -2.77 -6.39
CA THR A 92 -2.57 -3.56 -6.95
C THR A 92 -1.51 -2.68 -7.60
N LEU A 93 -1.92 -1.66 -8.36
CA LEU A 93 -0.98 -0.70 -8.95
C LEU A 93 -0.24 0.10 -7.87
N PHE A 94 -0.94 0.48 -6.80
CA PHE A 94 -0.35 1.18 -5.68
C PHE A 94 0.68 0.31 -4.93
N GLU A 95 0.35 -0.95 -4.63
CA GLU A 95 1.24 -1.92 -3.99
C GLU A 95 2.51 -2.14 -4.85
N SER A 96 2.33 -2.28 -6.16
CA SER A 96 3.45 -2.41 -7.11
C SER A 96 4.40 -1.21 -7.04
N ARG A 97 3.85 0.01 -6.92
CA ARG A 97 4.64 1.24 -6.79
C ARG A 97 5.31 1.37 -5.43
N MET A 98 4.67 0.92 -4.36
CA MET A 98 5.25 0.92 -3.02
C MET A 98 6.51 0.05 -2.93
N GLY A 99 6.56 -1.09 -3.62
CA GLY A 99 7.75 -1.95 -3.69
C GLY A 99 8.85 -1.42 -4.61
N ALA A 100 8.49 -0.55 -5.57
CA ALA A 100 9.43 0.08 -6.48
C ALA A 100 10.19 1.25 -5.80
N ALA A 101 11.41 1.54 -6.28
CA ALA A 101 12.20 2.62 -5.72
C ALA A 101 11.63 3.95 -6.23
N GLN A 102 11.12 4.77 -5.32
CA GLN A 102 10.39 6.01 -5.64
C GLN A 102 11.27 7.26 -5.55
N THR A 103 12.48 7.16 -5.01
CA THR A 103 13.39 8.30 -4.85
C THR A 103 14.74 8.05 -5.55
N PRO A 104 15.43 9.11 -6.02
CA PRO A 104 16.78 8.98 -6.59
C PRO A 104 17.75 8.26 -5.65
N GLY A 105 17.65 8.50 -4.33
CA GLY A 105 18.45 7.80 -3.33
C GLY A 105 18.14 6.30 -3.23
N GLN A 106 16.87 5.90 -3.31
CA GLN A 106 16.47 4.49 -3.32
C GLN A 106 16.90 3.78 -4.62
N LEU A 107 16.82 4.48 -5.76
CA LEU A 107 17.26 3.95 -7.05
C LEU A 107 18.79 3.73 -7.05
N ALA A 108 19.56 4.70 -6.54
CA ALA A 108 21.00 4.58 -6.39
C ALA A 108 21.40 3.47 -5.40
N ALA A 109 20.67 3.31 -4.29
CA ALA A 109 20.91 2.22 -3.35
C ALA A 109 20.66 0.84 -3.99
N ARG A 110 19.60 0.70 -4.80
CA ARG A 110 19.36 -0.53 -5.59
C ARG A 110 20.45 -0.82 -6.61
N GLN A 111 20.97 0.20 -7.31
CA GLN A 111 22.08 0.04 -8.25
C GLN A 111 23.36 -0.45 -7.58
N ARG A 112 23.63 -0.04 -6.33
CA ARG A 112 24.80 -0.51 -5.56
C ARG A 112 24.68 -1.96 -5.09
N VAL A 113 23.45 -2.43 -4.83
CA VAL A 113 23.18 -3.81 -4.39
C VAL A 113 23.14 -4.79 -5.56
N ASN A 114 23.22 -4.32 -6.81
CA ASN A 114 23.27 -5.15 -8.01
C ASN A 114 24.67 -5.15 -8.68
N PRO A 115 25.77 -5.56 -8.00
CA PRO A 115 27.07 -5.70 -8.66
C PRO A 115 27.16 -7.04 -9.41
N MET A 116 27.42 -6.91 -10.72
CA MET A 116 28.00 -7.90 -11.65
C MET A 116 27.12 -9.02 -12.24
N VAL A 117 26.90 -8.91 -13.55
CA VAL A 117 27.46 -9.88 -14.52
C VAL A 117 27.91 -9.08 -15.76
N ASN A 118 29.23 -8.90 -15.93
CA ASN A 118 30.00 -9.37 -17.09
C ASN A 118 31.28 -8.53 -17.29
N GLU A 119 32.45 -9.15 -17.09
CA GLU A 119 33.63 -8.94 -17.94
C GLU A 119 34.63 -10.07 -17.65
N ASN A 120 34.54 -11.16 -18.40
CA ASN A 120 35.69 -12.01 -18.66
C ASN A 120 35.68 -12.36 -20.16
N THR A 121 36.40 -11.55 -20.94
CA THR A 121 36.67 -11.73 -22.35
C THR A 121 37.55 -12.97 -22.56
N GLY A 122 36.90 -14.12 -22.71
CA GLY A 122 37.45 -15.32 -23.34
C GLY A 122 37.07 -15.34 -24.82
N ARG A 123 38.05 -15.62 -25.66
CA ARG A 123 38.02 -15.60 -27.12
C ARG A 123 37.02 -16.60 -27.74
N GLU A 124 36.48 -16.15 -28.87
CA GLU A 124 36.19 -16.88 -30.11
C GLU A 124 34.92 -17.76 -30.25
N SER A 125 34.07 -17.26 -31.15
CA SER A 125 33.49 -17.94 -32.31
C SER A 125 32.28 -18.85 -32.11
N GLY A 126 31.15 -18.45 -32.71
CA GLY A 126 30.07 -19.37 -33.06
C GLY A 126 28.68 -18.71 -33.10
N SER A 127 28.32 -18.26 -34.30
CA SER A 127 27.00 -18.00 -34.87
C SER A 127 25.70 -18.38 -34.14
N ASP A 128 24.72 -17.47 -34.31
CA ASP A 128 23.29 -17.67 -34.57
C ASP A 128 22.22 -17.33 -33.50
N SER A 129 21.36 -16.38 -33.95
CA SER A 129 19.92 -16.23 -33.73
C SER A 129 19.35 -15.81 -32.36
N VAL A 130 18.98 -14.52 -32.32
CA VAL A 130 17.68 -13.94 -31.90
C VAL A 130 16.83 -14.74 -30.90
N HIS A 131 16.77 -14.27 -29.64
CA HIS A 131 15.58 -13.84 -28.87
C HIS A 131 15.84 -13.95 -27.36
N THR A 132 15.64 -12.87 -26.60
CA THR A 132 15.78 -12.84 -25.12
C THR A 132 15.01 -11.62 -24.59
N PRO A 133 14.51 -11.60 -23.34
CA PRO A 133 13.74 -12.62 -22.63
C PRO A 133 12.50 -12.00 -21.93
N ALA A 134 11.68 -12.86 -21.31
CA ALA A 134 11.00 -12.53 -20.05
C ALA A 134 11.31 -13.65 -19.05
N PRO A 135 11.90 -13.38 -17.87
CA PRO A 135 12.08 -14.42 -16.87
C PRO A 135 10.75 -14.59 -16.11
N VAL A 136 10.24 -15.82 -16.20
CA VAL A 136 9.13 -16.36 -15.40
C VAL A 136 9.58 -16.38 -13.93
N VAL A 137 8.87 -15.65 -13.07
CA VAL A 137 9.04 -15.79 -11.62
C VAL A 137 8.26 -17.03 -11.18
N GLN A 138 8.99 -18.08 -10.84
CA GLN A 138 8.44 -19.27 -10.19
C GLN A 138 8.03 -18.92 -8.75
N VAL A 139 6.79 -19.26 -8.43
CA VAL A 139 6.22 -19.19 -7.08
C VAL A 139 6.73 -20.39 -6.30
N THR A 140 7.37 -20.16 -5.16
CA THR A 140 7.65 -21.23 -4.20
C THR A 140 7.02 -20.88 -2.87
N GLU A 141 6.04 -21.69 -2.49
CA GLU A 141 5.35 -21.70 -1.20
C GLU A 141 6.34 -21.84 -0.04
N LEU A 142 6.18 -21.00 0.99
CA LEU A 142 6.77 -21.26 2.31
C LEU A 142 5.79 -22.13 3.12
N SER A 143 6.07 -23.43 3.18
CA SER A 143 5.57 -24.30 4.23
C SER A 143 6.54 -24.25 5.42
N ALA A 144 6.08 -23.76 6.57
CA ALA A 144 6.82 -23.79 7.83
C ALA A 144 6.48 -25.09 8.61
N PRO A 145 7.44 -25.75 9.28
CA PRO A 145 7.12 -26.83 10.22
C PRO A 145 6.79 -26.28 11.61
N LEU A 146 5.73 -26.85 12.19
CA LEU A 146 5.40 -26.82 13.62
C LEU A 146 6.48 -27.52 14.45
N THR A 147 6.87 -26.92 15.57
CA THR A 147 7.45 -27.65 16.70
C THR A 147 6.67 -27.28 17.95
N GLU A 148 5.86 -28.22 18.42
CA GLU A 148 5.30 -28.27 19.78
C GLU A 148 6.43 -28.41 20.81
N LEU A 149 6.35 -27.67 21.91
CA LEU A 149 6.83 -28.17 23.19
C LEU A 149 5.81 -27.84 24.29
N SER A 150 5.44 -28.91 24.98
CA SER A 150 4.32 -29.09 25.91
C SER A 150 4.56 -28.44 27.28
N GLU A 151 3.42 -28.13 27.91
CA GLU A 151 3.17 -27.75 29.29
C GLU A 151 4.01 -28.51 30.33
N LYS A 152 4.36 -27.84 31.45
CA LYS A 152 4.05 -28.28 32.82
C LYS A 152 4.06 -27.08 33.80
N GLN A 153 2.97 -26.98 34.57
CA GLN A 153 2.84 -26.75 36.04
C GLN A 153 3.99 -26.00 36.76
N GLU A 154 3.77 -25.07 37.71
CA GLU A 154 2.87 -25.11 38.87
C GLU A 154 2.92 -23.76 39.63
N MET A 155 1.78 -23.36 40.21
CA MET A 155 1.58 -22.74 41.54
C MET A 155 2.77 -22.10 42.29
N SER A 156 2.68 -20.77 42.50
CA SER A 156 2.82 -20.12 43.83
C SER A 156 2.38 -18.66 43.76
#